data_AF-A0A6J0SMG0-F1
#
_entry.id   AF-A0A6J0SMG0-F1
#
_cell.length_a   1.000
_cell.length_b   1.000
_cell.length_c   1.000
_cell.angle_alpha   90.00
_cell.angle_beta   90.00
_cell.angle_gamma   90.00
#
_symmetry.space_group_name_H-M   'P 1'
#
loop_
_entity.id
_entity.type
_entity.pdbx_description
1 polymer ?
#
loop_
_entity_poly.entity_id
_entity_poly.type
_entity_poly.pdbx_seq_one_letter_code
_entity_poly.pdbx_strand_id
1 'polypeptide(L)'
;MEDECSKFPKPIAGCTKEYRPVCGTNGVTYDNICLLCLARQETGKNIRIAHEGKCKEKDECSQYTDPQACTKEYKPVCGSDGVTYNNKCLFCCAKKEKGGKLTIKHKGECKPKDECSKYPEPSDGKPAPCTYELAPVCGSD
;
A
#
# COMPACT_ATOMS: atom_id res chain seq x y z
N MET A 1 20.05 8.84 -26.16
CA MET A 1 19.37 9.40 -24.98
C MET A 1 20.42 10.13 -24.17
N GLU A 2 20.27 11.44 -24.04
CA GLU A 2 21.26 12.31 -23.40
C GLU A 2 21.32 12.03 -21.89
N ASP A 3 22.52 12.14 -21.31
CA ASP A 3 22.68 12.02 -19.86
C ASP A 3 22.29 13.35 -19.22
N GLU A 4 21.08 13.38 -18.68
CA GLU A 4 20.51 14.55 -17.99
C GLU A 4 21.38 15.07 -16.84
N CYS A 5 22.18 14.21 -16.19
CA CYS A 5 23.09 14.66 -15.15
C CYS A 5 24.25 15.51 -15.67
N SER A 6 24.48 15.54 -16.98
CA SER A 6 25.48 16.41 -17.61
C SER A 6 25.10 17.89 -17.55
N LYS A 7 23.83 18.21 -17.25
CA LYS A 7 23.34 19.59 -17.08
C LYS A 7 23.75 20.21 -15.74
N PHE A 8 24.26 19.41 -14.81
CA PHE A 8 24.63 19.85 -13.46
C PHE A 8 26.15 19.97 -13.30
N PRO A 9 26.63 21.00 -12.58
CA PRO A 9 28.05 21.17 -12.31
C PRO A 9 28.62 20.02 -11.46
N LYS A 10 29.95 19.85 -11.51
CA LYS A 10 30.70 18.91 -10.67
C LYS A 10 31.70 19.72 -9.83
N PRO A 11 31.55 19.83 -8.50
CA PRO A 11 30.50 19.22 -7.67
C PRO A 11 29.15 19.97 -7.75
N ILE A 12 28.06 19.26 -7.49
CA ILE A 12 26.74 19.88 -7.28
C ILE A 12 26.74 20.57 -5.92
N ALA A 13 26.65 21.91 -5.92
CA ALA A 13 26.69 22.71 -4.69
C ALA A 13 25.36 22.70 -3.90
N GLY A 14 24.24 22.39 -4.56
CA GLY A 14 22.93 22.32 -3.92
C GLY A 14 21.80 22.05 -4.91
N CYS A 15 20.69 21.56 -4.39
CA CYS A 15 19.47 21.30 -5.15
C CYS A 15 18.30 22.14 -4.64
N THR A 16 17.42 22.53 -5.55
CA THR A 16 16.15 23.15 -5.16
C THR A 16 15.23 22.12 -4.48
N LYS A 17 14.26 22.61 -3.70
CA LYS A 17 13.23 21.77 -3.05
C LYS A 17 12.01 21.51 -3.94
N GLU A 18 12.16 21.70 -5.25
CA GLU A 18 11.07 21.45 -6.19
C GLU A 18 10.75 19.95 -6.26
N TYR A 19 9.46 19.60 -6.22
CA TYR A 19 9.00 18.23 -6.25
C TYR A 19 8.59 17.81 -7.67
N ARG A 20 9.52 17.19 -8.39
CA ARG A 20 9.31 16.59 -9.72
C ARG A 20 9.99 15.21 -9.73
N PRO A 21 9.35 14.20 -9.12
CA PRO A 21 10.03 12.96 -8.77
C PRO A 21 10.48 12.17 -10.00
N VAL A 22 11.59 11.46 -9.84
CA VAL A 22 12.12 10.52 -10.84
C VAL A 22 12.48 9.19 -10.17
N CYS A 23 12.28 8.09 -10.88
CA CYS A 23 12.72 6.79 -10.44
C CYS A 23 14.12 6.50 -10.98
N GLY A 24 15.08 6.26 -10.09
CA GLY A 24 16.41 5.82 -10.47
C GLY A 24 16.45 4.36 -10.91
N THR A 25 17.44 3.98 -11.73
CA THR A 25 17.71 2.59 -12.10
C THR A 25 18.07 1.69 -10.91
N ASN A 26 18.37 2.28 -9.76
CA ASN A 26 18.55 1.60 -8.48
C ASN A 26 17.24 1.34 -7.72
N GLY A 27 16.08 1.70 -8.29
CA GLY A 27 14.77 1.55 -7.65
C GLY A 27 14.49 2.55 -6.53
N VAL A 28 15.30 3.61 -6.42
CA VAL A 28 15.10 4.69 -5.44
C VAL A 28 14.37 5.85 -6.12
N THR A 29 13.36 6.39 -5.43
CA THR A 29 12.70 7.63 -5.83
C THR A 29 13.51 8.81 -5.35
N TYR A 30 13.82 9.74 -6.26
CA TYR A 30 14.44 11.02 -5.94
C TYR A 30 13.41 12.12 -6.15
N ASP A 31 13.31 13.09 -5.23
CA ASP A 31 12.29 14.15 -5.29
C ASP A 31 12.42 15.03 -6.55
N ASN A 32 13.63 15.09 -7.10
CA ASN A 32 13.91 15.67 -8.39
C ASN A 32 15.22 15.12 -8.99
N ILE A 33 15.45 15.48 -10.25
CA ILE A 33 16.63 15.05 -11.01
C ILE A 33 17.96 15.54 -10.42
N CYS A 34 17.98 16.72 -9.78
CA CYS A 34 19.19 17.24 -9.14
C CYS A 34 19.63 16.30 -8.01
N LEU A 35 18.70 15.85 -7.16
CA LEU A 35 19.00 14.91 -6.08
C LEU A 35 19.48 13.54 -6.59
N LEU A 36 18.95 13.06 -7.72
CA LEU A 36 19.46 11.85 -8.38
C LEU A 36 20.91 12.05 -8.82
N CYS A 37 21.21 13.17 -9.48
CA CYS A 37 22.55 13.47 -9.98
C CYS A 37 23.55 13.74 -8.86
N LEU A 38 23.11 14.36 -7.75
CA LEU A 38 23.92 14.51 -6.54
C LEU A 38 24.28 13.14 -5.96
N ALA A 39 23.30 12.27 -5.75
CA ALA A 39 23.55 10.90 -5.27
C ALA A 39 24.47 10.11 -6.22
N ARG A 40 24.35 10.32 -7.53
CA ARG A 40 25.24 9.71 -8.54
C ARG A 40 26.69 10.18 -8.39
N GLN A 41 26.90 11.47 -8.16
CA GLN A 41 28.23 12.05 -7.92
C GLN A 41 28.81 11.58 -6.59
N GLU A 42 28.03 11.59 -5.51
CA GLU A 42 28.47 11.20 -4.16
C GLU A 42 28.81 9.71 -4.07
N THR A 43 28.00 8.85 -4.70
CA THR A 43 28.20 7.40 -4.61
C THR A 43 29.14 6.85 -5.69
N GLY A 44 29.42 7.62 -6.74
CA GLY A 44 30.15 7.17 -7.93
C GLY A 44 29.43 6.06 -8.73
N LYS A 45 28.19 5.71 -8.38
CA LYS A 45 27.40 4.67 -9.05
C LYS A 45 26.79 5.19 -10.34
N ASN A 46 26.59 4.31 -11.32
CA ASN A 46 25.92 4.67 -12.57
C ASN A 46 24.38 4.68 -12.41
N ILE A 47 23.86 5.60 -11.61
CA ILE A 47 22.41 5.79 -11.39
C ILE A 47 21.85 6.64 -12.53
N ARG A 48 20.95 6.09 -13.32
CA ARG A 48 20.25 6.80 -14.42
C ARG A 48 18.78 6.94 -14.06
N ILE A 49 18.05 7.78 -14.79
CA ILE A 49 16.58 7.78 -14.72
C ILE A 49 16.07 6.50 -15.38
N ALA A 50 15.31 5.69 -14.64
CA ALA A 50 14.57 4.56 -15.16
C ALA A 50 13.25 5.03 -15.82
N HIS A 51 12.52 5.91 -15.13
CA HIS A 51 11.33 6.58 -15.65
C HIS A 51 11.00 7.83 -14.83
N GLU A 52 10.16 8.70 -15.39
CA GLU A 52 9.60 9.85 -14.68
C GLU A 52 8.58 9.41 -13.61
N GLY A 53 8.43 10.23 -12.57
CA GLY A 53 7.57 9.93 -11.42
C GLY A 53 8.27 9.09 -10.35
N LYS A 54 7.55 8.83 -9.25
CA LYS A 54 8.03 7.94 -8.18
C LYS A 54 8.25 6.52 -8.71
N CYS A 55 9.23 5.81 -8.18
CA CYS A 55 9.33 4.36 -8.41
C CYS A 55 8.02 3.70 -7.99
N LYS A 56 7.57 2.73 -8.80
CA LYS A 56 6.45 1.88 -8.43
C LYS A 56 6.86 1.09 -7.19
N GLU A 57 6.00 1.05 -6.18
CA GLU A 57 6.20 0.09 -5.09
C GLU A 57 6.26 -1.31 -5.70
N LYS A 58 7.20 -2.13 -5.21
CA LYS A 58 7.24 -3.53 -5.61
C LYS A 58 5.90 -4.13 -5.24
N ASP A 59 5.15 -4.57 -6.24
CA ASP A 59 3.91 -5.29 -5.97
C ASP A 59 4.31 -6.59 -5.28
N GLU A 60 4.09 -6.64 -3.97
CA GLU A 60 4.40 -7.83 -3.17
C GLU A 60 3.58 -9.04 -3.62
N CYS A 61 2.57 -8.83 -4.50
CA CYS A 61 1.83 -9.88 -5.17
C CYS A 61 2.49 -10.47 -6.41
N SER A 62 3.59 -9.89 -6.90
CA SER A 62 4.33 -10.43 -8.05
C SER A 62 4.82 -11.85 -7.81
N GLN A 63 5.17 -12.21 -6.57
CA GLN A 63 5.67 -13.55 -6.20
C GLN A 63 4.59 -14.64 -6.13
N TYR A 64 3.30 -14.28 -6.06
CA TYR A 64 2.21 -15.25 -5.91
C TYR A 64 1.53 -15.47 -7.27
N THR A 65 2.03 -16.41 -8.05
CA THR A 65 1.56 -16.70 -9.42
C THR A 65 0.44 -17.73 -9.49
N ASP A 66 0.30 -18.57 -8.47
CA ASP A 66 -0.65 -19.68 -8.44
C ASP A 66 -1.33 -19.78 -7.07
N PRO A 67 -2.67 -19.68 -6.98
CA PRO A 67 -3.42 -19.90 -5.75
C PRO A 67 -3.19 -21.28 -5.11
N GLN A 68 -2.91 -22.31 -5.91
CA GLN A 68 -2.67 -23.67 -5.40
C GLN A 68 -1.32 -23.79 -4.68
N ALA A 69 -0.38 -22.88 -4.94
CA ALA A 69 0.91 -22.83 -4.28
C ALA A 69 0.85 -22.11 -2.91
N CYS A 70 -0.29 -21.54 -2.52
CA CYS A 70 -0.44 -20.86 -1.23
C CYS A 70 -0.36 -21.86 -0.06
N THR A 71 0.44 -21.52 0.95
CA THR A 71 0.44 -22.26 2.22
C THR A 71 -0.88 -22.07 2.96
N LYS A 72 -1.22 -23.02 3.83
CA LYS A 72 -2.39 -22.94 4.72
C LYS A 72 -2.12 -22.16 6.02
N GLU A 73 -1.03 -21.39 6.06
CA GLU A 73 -0.72 -20.56 7.23
C GLU A 73 -1.79 -19.48 7.42
N TYR A 74 -2.18 -19.27 8.69
CA TYR A 74 -3.15 -18.25 9.08
C TYR A 74 -2.42 -16.98 9.54
N LYS A 75 -2.31 -16.00 8.63
CA LYS A 75 -1.76 -14.65 8.87
C LYS A 75 -2.65 -13.63 8.16
N PRO A 76 -3.84 -13.35 8.69
CA PRO A 76 -4.90 -12.70 7.94
C PRO A 76 -4.57 -11.25 7.58
N VAL A 77 -5.14 -10.80 6.46
CA VAL A 77 -5.10 -9.41 6.00
C VAL A 77 -6.50 -8.96 5.58
N CYS A 78 -6.84 -7.71 5.86
CA CYS A 78 -8.10 -7.10 5.45
C CYS A 78 -7.91 -6.39 4.10
N GLY A 79 -8.64 -6.82 3.09
CA GLY A 79 -8.66 -6.18 1.78
C GLY A 79 -9.43 -4.85 1.77
N SER A 80 -9.16 -4.01 0.78
CA SER A 80 -9.91 -2.76 0.56
C SER A 80 -11.37 -2.99 0.17
N ASP A 81 -11.71 -4.21 -0.24
CA ASP A 81 -13.07 -4.69 -0.46
C ASP A 81 -13.80 -5.11 0.83
N GLY A 82 -13.12 -5.06 1.98
CA GLY A 82 -13.67 -5.49 3.26
C GLY A 82 -13.71 -7.00 3.44
N VAL A 83 -12.98 -7.76 2.61
CA VAL A 83 -12.84 -9.21 2.73
C VAL A 83 -11.58 -9.57 3.52
N THR A 84 -11.72 -10.46 4.49
CA THR A 84 -10.58 -11.08 5.19
C THR A 84 -9.98 -12.17 4.31
N TYR A 85 -8.68 -12.08 4.05
CA TYR A 85 -7.92 -13.13 3.37
C TYR A 85 -7.02 -13.82 4.38
N ASN A 86 -7.08 -15.16 4.48
CA ASN A 86 -6.37 -15.93 5.51
C ASN A 86 -4.85 -15.71 5.51
N ASN A 87 -4.30 -15.34 4.34
CA ASN A 87 -2.92 -14.87 4.23
C ASN A 87 -2.73 -14.00 3.00
N LYS A 88 -1.54 -13.39 2.92
CA LYS A 88 -1.12 -12.52 1.83
C LYS A 88 -1.11 -13.22 0.47
N CYS A 89 -0.84 -14.52 0.40
CA CYS A 89 -0.86 -15.27 -0.84
C CYS A 89 -2.27 -15.28 -1.45
N LEU A 90 -3.27 -15.67 -0.65
CA LEU A 90 -4.68 -15.68 -1.08
C LEU A 90 -5.20 -14.27 -1.44
N PHE A 91 -4.80 -13.26 -0.67
CA PHE A 91 -5.07 -11.86 -1.03
C PHE A 91 -4.51 -11.51 -2.41
N CYS A 92 -3.27 -11.88 -2.69
CA CYS A 92 -2.60 -11.57 -3.94
C CYS A 92 -3.17 -12.31 -5.14
N CYS A 93 -3.62 -13.54 -4.96
CA CYS A 93 -4.38 -14.27 -5.97
C CYS A 93 -5.69 -13.54 -6.31
N ALA A 94 -6.48 -13.18 -5.30
CA ALA A 94 -7.71 -12.42 -5.51
C ALA A 94 -7.45 -11.03 -6.11
N LYS A 95 -6.34 -10.36 -5.74
CA LYS A 95 -5.92 -9.09 -6.35
C LYS A 95 -5.70 -9.25 -7.85
N LYS A 96 -5.03 -10.33 -8.28
CA LYS A 96 -4.81 -10.61 -9.70
C LYS A 96 -6.12 -10.87 -10.45
N GLU A 97 -7.00 -11.68 -9.88
CA GLU A 97 -8.34 -11.95 -10.44
C GLU A 97 -9.19 -10.67 -10.58
N LYS A 98 -9.08 -9.74 -9.62
CA LYS A 98 -9.75 -8.44 -9.62
C LYS A 98 -8.99 -7.34 -10.40
N GLY A 99 -8.06 -7.70 -11.28
CA GLY A 99 -7.36 -6.76 -12.16
C GLY A 99 -6.39 -5.81 -11.45
N GLY A 100 -5.80 -6.23 -10.32
CA GLY A 100 -4.74 -5.51 -9.63
C GLY A 100 -5.20 -4.39 -8.69
N LYS A 101 -6.50 -4.11 -8.61
CA LYS A 101 -7.05 -2.95 -7.88
C LYS A 101 -7.17 -3.14 -6.37
N LEU A 102 -7.13 -4.40 -5.91
CA LEU A 102 -7.27 -4.72 -4.50
C LEU A 102 -6.01 -4.30 -3.72
N THR A 103 -6.19 -3.60 -2.61
CA THR A 103 -5.10 -3.17 -1.70
C THR A 103 -5.34 -3.72 -0.31
N ILE A 104 -4.27 -3.89 0.48
CA ILE A 104 -4.40 -4.27 1.90
C ILE A 104 -4.79 -3.00 2.66
N LYS A 105 -5.94 -3.05 3.34
CA LYS A 105 -6.41 -1.96 4.22
C LYS A 105 -5.63 -1.98 5.55
N HIS A 106 -5.49 -3.14 6.16
CA HIS A 106 -4.67 -3.35 7.35
C HIS A 106 -4.32 -4.83 7.53
N LYS A 107 -3.33 -5.10 8.39
CA LYS A 107 -3.02 -6.46 8.86
C LYS A 107 -4.10 -6.95 9.83
N GLY A 108 -4.32 -8.25 9.88
CA GLY A 108 -5.41 -8.86 10.64
C GLY A 108 -6.70 -8.97 9.83
N GLU A 109 -7.70 -9.59 10.43
CA GLU A 109 -9.03 -9.75 9.85
C GLU A 109 -9.77 -8.42 9.73
N CYS A 110 -10.63 -8.27 8.73
CA CYS A 110 -11.55 -7.15 8.68
C CYS A 110 -12.49 -7.20 9.88
N LYS A 111 -12.67 -6.05 10.53
CA LYS A 111 -13.71 -5.92 11.56
C LYS A 111 -15.09 -6.04 10.90
N PRO A 112 -16.08 -6.66 11.58
CA PRO A 112 -17.47 -6.55 11.17
C PRO A 112 -17.80 -5.08 10.92
N LYS A 113 -18.56 -4.79 9.87
CA LYS A 113 -19.17 -3.47 9.75
C LYS A 113 -20.24 -3.44 10.84
N ASP A 114 -19.88 -2.96 12.02
CA ASP A 114 -20.80 -2.89 13.14
C ASP A 114 -22.03 -2.08 12.70
N GLU A 115 -23.14 -2.77 12.50
CA GLU A 115 -24.48 -2.16 12.37
C GLU A 115 -24.77 -1.27 13.60
N CYS A 116 -24.08 -1.50 14.72
CA CYS A 116 -24.06 -0.64 15.91
C CYS A 116 -23.52 0.78 15.66
N SER A 117 -22.65 0.99 14.65
CA SER A 117 -22.12 2.33 14.34
C SER A 117 -23.19 3.30 13.81
N LYS A 118 -24.36 2.78 13.40
CA LYS A 118 -25.52 3.60 13.02
C LYS A 118 -26.27 4.13 14.25
N TYR A 119 -26.06 3.53 15.42
CA TYR A 119 -26.71 3.92 16.65
C TYR A 119 -25.74 4.78 17.46
N PRO A 120 -26.06 6.06 17.71
CA PRO A 120 -25.20 6.91 18.52
C PRO A 120 -25.09 6.34 19.95
N GLU A 121 -23.88 6.38 20.50
CA GLU A 121 -23.62 6.10 21.91
C GLU A 121 -24.54 6.97 22.78
N PRO A 122 -25.31 6.40 23.73
CA PRO A 122 -26.08 7.19 24.67
C PRO A 122 -25.15 8.09 25.48
N SER A 123 -25.46 9.39 25.52
CA SER A 123 -24.69 10.43 26.24
C SER A 123 -24.48 10.15 27.74
N ASP A 124 -25.23 9.20 28.29
CA ASP A 124 -25.34 8.95 29.73
C ASP A 124 -24.60 7.69 30.20
N GLY A 125 -23.77 7.07 29.33
CA GLY A 125 -22.92 5.93 29.72
C GLY A 125 -23.71 4.67 30.12
N LYS A 126 -25.00 4.61 29.78
CA LYS A 126 -25.86 3.43 29.93
C LYS A 126 -26.23 2.90 28.55
N PRO A 127 -26.12 1.58 28.29
CA PRO A 127 -26.58 1.02 27.03
C PRO A 127 -28.07 1.35 26.83
N ALA A 128 -28.43 1.74 25.61
CA ALA A 128 -29.82 2.01 25.26
C ALA A 128 -30.67 0.77 25.59
N PRO A 129 -31.82 0.90 26.27
CA PRO A 129 -32.66 -0.24 26.55
C PRO A 129 -33.15 -0.83 25.22
N CYS A 130 -32.92 -2.12 25.03
CA CYS A 130 -33.44 -2.86 23.90
C CYS A 130 -34.98 -2.79 23.94
N THR A 131 -35.60 -1.92 23.15
CA THR A 131 -37.05 -1.95 22.96
C THR A 131 -37.37 -3.12 22.05
N TYR A 132 -38.38 -3.89 22.43
CA TYR A 132 -38.81 -5.15 21.80
C TYR A 132 -39.40 -5.00 20.38
N GLU A 133 -38.92 -4.06 19.57
CA GLU A 133 -39.27 -3.97 18.16
C GLU A 133 -38.21 -4.70 17.33
N LEU A 134 -38.42 -6.01 17.16
CA LEU A 134 -37.81 -6.90 16.15
C LEU A 134 -36.38 -6.54 15.71
N ALA A 135 -35.42 -6.62 16.63
CA ALA A 135 -34.01 -6.72 16.26
C ALA A 135 -33.65 -8.22 16.12
N PRO A 136 -33.28 -8.71 14.93
CA PRO A 136 -32.82 -10.09 14.76
C PRO A 136 -31.49 -10.27 15.50
N VAL A 137 -31.51 -11.07 16.57
CA VAL A 137 -30.29 -11.56 17.24
C VAL A 137 -29.95 -12.93 16.67
N CYS A 138 -28.79 -13.08 16.04
CA CYS A 138 -28.20 -14.40 15.81
C CYS A 138 -27.60 -14.88 17.14
N GLY A 139 -28.33 -15.77 17.83
CA GLY A 139 -27.80 -16.49 18.99
C GLY A 139 -26.78 -17.55 18.57
N SER A 140 -25.88 -17.89 19.49
CA SER A 140 -25.02 -19.06 19.40
C SER A 140 -25.25 -19.95 20.61
N ASP A 141 -25.99 -21.04 20.39
CA ASP A 141 -25.82 -22.36 21.03
C ASP A 141 -25.77 -23.40 19.91
#